data_AF-A0AAD5DAZ4-F1
#
_entry.id   AF-A0AAD5DAZ4-F1
#
_cell.length_a   1.000
_cell.length_b   1.000
_cell.length_c   1.000
_cell.angle_alpha   90.00
_cell.angle_beta   90.00
_cell.angle_gamma   90.00
#
_symmetry.space_group_name_H-M   'P 1'
#
loop_
_entity.id
_entity.type
_entity.pdbx_description
1 polymer ?
#
loop_
_entity_poly.entity_id
_entity_poly.type
_entity_poly.pdbx_seq_one_letter_code
_entity_poly.pdbx_strand_id
1 'polypeptide(L)'
;MAMNNKFYATILLVVYAAVAIVNVAAELQRFEHLPTKPDGSLDILVIGDWGRRGLYNQSHVAFQMGKVGEKIDADFIISTGDNFYEDGLIDEEDPLFAESFTQVYTATSLQKQWYSVLGNHDYRGNVLAQLSPTLTHKDSKWLCLRSFIELDVALEESSATWKIVIGHHTIFSAGSHGNTQELVDQLLPILEAKNVDLYINGHDHCLQHISSQNRPRKKNL
;
A
#
# COMPACT_ATOMS: atom_id res chain seq x y z
N MET A 1 45.12 35.76 -26.23
CA MET A 1 45.23 35.11 -24.91
C MET A 1 44.67 33.69 -25.06
N ALA A 2 45.52 32.68 -25.24
CA ALA A 2 45.08 31.30 -25.38
C ALA A 2 44.93 30.70 -23.98
N MET A 3 43.71 30.31 -23.61
CA MET A 3 43.46 29.63 -22.34
C MET A 3 44.12 28.23 -22.35
N ASN A 4 44.76 27.89 -21.22
CA ASN A 4 45.58 26.70 -21.04
C ASN A 4 44.72 25.41 -21.01
N ASN A 5 45.10 24.37 -21.75
CA ASN A 5 44.39 23.08 -21.79
C ASN A 5 44.16 22.44 -20.40
N LYS A 6 45.03 22.72 -19.43
CA LYS A 6 44.84 22.28 -18.03
C LYS A 6 43.59 22.90 -17.39
N PHE A 7 43.25 24.14 -17.74
CA PHE A 7 42.07 24.83 -17.23
C PHE A 7 40.77 24.20 -17.74
N TYR A 8 40.73 23.83 -19.02
CA TYR A 8 39.59 23.12 -19.61
C TYR A 8 39.41 21.71 -19.01
N ALA A 9 40.51 20.99 -18.77
CA ALA A 9 40.46 19.68 -18.12
C ALA A 9 39.93 19.77 -16.68
N THR A 10 40.34 20.79 -15.91
CA THR A 10 39.82 21.00 -14.54
C THR A 10 38.33 21.35 -14.54
N ILE A 11 37.88 22.21 -15.47
CA ILE A 11 36.45 22.54 -15.58
C ILE A 11 35.63 21.30 -15.94
N LEU A 12 36.08 20.50 -16.91
CA LEU A 12 35.41 19.26 -17.29
C LEU A 12 35.31 18.26 -16.13
N LEU A 13 36.37 18.13 -15.32
CA LEU A 13 36.37 17.24 -14.16
C LEU A 13 35.41 17.70 -13.05
N VAL A 14 35.34 19.02 -12.80
CA VAL A 14 34.40 19.60 -11.82
C VAL A 14 32.95 19.46 -12.30
N VAL A 15 32.68 19.69 -13.58
CA VAL A 15 31.35 19.47 -14.17
C VAL A 15 30.97 17.99 -14.10
N TYR A 16 31.88 17.07 -14.40
CA TYR A 16 31.63 15.63 -14.30
C TYR A 16 31.35 15.20 -12.85
N ALA A 17 32.14 15.70 -11.89
CA ALA A 17 31.91 15.43 -10.46
C ALA A 17 30.58 16.04 -9.95
N ALA A 18 30.20 17.22 -10.43
CA ALA A 18 28.93 17.86 -10.07
C ALA A 18 27.71 17.14 -10.68
N VAL A 19 27.84 16.62 -11.92
CA VAL A 19 26.79 15.81 -12.58
C VAL A 19 26.71 14.40 -11.98
N ALA A 20 27.79 13.87 -11.40
CA ALA A 20 27.79 12.58 -10.71
C ALA A 20 27.10 12.62 -9.33
N ILE A 21 26.81 13.79 -8.78
CA ILE A 21 26.09 13.99 -7.51
C ILE A 21 24.69 14.54 -7.80
N VAL A 22 23.92 13.80 -8.61
CA VAL A 22 22.47 13.98 -8.60
C VAL A 22 21.94 13.06 -7.51
N ASN A 23 21.71 13.62 -6.32
CA ASN A 23 20.94 12.93 -5.30
C ASN A 23 19.50 12.80 -5.83
N VAL A 24 19.14 11.61 -6.30
CA VAL A 24 17.73 11.28 -6.56
C VAL A 24 17.10 10.99 -5.19
N ALA A 25 16.74 12.04 -4.46
CA ALA A 25 15.86 11.89 -3.32
C ALA A 25 14.45 11.67 -3.86
N ALA A 26 13.94 10.44 -3.74
CA ALA A 26 12.53 10.19 -3.95
C ALA A 26 11.78 10.72 -2.72
N GLU A 27 10.91 11.72 -2.90
CA GLU A 27 10.06 12.19 -1.81
C GLU A 27 8.96 11.17 -1.52
N LEU A 28 8.68 10.94 -0.24
CA LEU A 28 7.53 10.14 0.18
C LEU A 28 6.26 10.83 -0.27
N GLN A 29 5.52 10.20 -1.16
CA GLN A 29 4.21 10.69 -1.54
C GLN A 29 3.29 10.62 -0.32
N ARG A 30 2.91 11.78 0.19
CA ARG A 30 2.00 11.94 1.33
C ARG A 30 0.64 12.40 0.79
N PHE A 31 -0.42 11.80 1.30
CA PHE A 31 -1.79 12.19 1.00
C PHE A 31 -2.43 12.70 2.27
N GLU A 32 -3.08 13.85 2.18
CA GLU A 32 -3.92 14.34 3.26
C GLU A 32 -5.33 13.83 3.04
N HIS A 33 -5.85 13.11 4.04
CA HIS A 33 -7.27 12.84 4.15
C HIS A 33 -7.87 13.91 5.04
N LEU A 34 -8.74 14.74 4.48
CA LEU A 34 -9.42 15.78 5.25
C LEU A 34 -10.35 15.11 6.26
N PRO A 35 -10.37 15.54 7.54
CA PRO A 35 -11.31 15.02 8.52
C PRO A 35 -12.75 15.16 8.02
N THR A 36 -13.43 14.04 7.87
CA THR A 36 -14.86 13.95 7.52
C THR A 36 -15.74 14.03 8.76
N LYS A 37 -15.21 13.64 9.93
CA LYS A 37 -15.92 13.49 11.19
C LYS A 37 -15.58 14.60 12.20
N PRO A 38 -16.57 15.15 12.94
CA PRO A 38 -16.35 16.25 13.87
C PRO A 38 -15.37 15.97 15.02
N ASP A 39 -15.27 14.70 15.43
CA ASP A 39 -14.38 14.24 16.50
C ASP A 39 -12.97 13.88 16.00
N GLY A 40 -12.71 14.00 14.69
CA GLY A 40 -11.44 13.64 14.07
C GLY A 40 -11.17 12.14 14.03
N SER A 41 -12.18 11.30 14.31
CA SER A 41 -12.06 9.85 14.15
C SER A 41 -11.97 9.44 12.67
N LEU A 42 -11.46 8.24 12.45
CA LEU A 42 -11.32 7.64 11.13
C LEU A 42 -11.83 6.21 11.17
N ASP A 43 -12.78 5.87 10.31
CA ASP A 43 -13.30 4.51 10.14
C ASP A 43 -12.91 3.99 8.76
N ILE A 44 -12.17 2.88 8.76
CA ILE A 44 -11.60 2.29 7.55
C ILE A 44 -12.10 0.86 7.37
N LEU A 45 -12.30 0.46 6.12
CA LEU A 45 -12.47 -0.96 5.77
C LEU A 45 -11.15 -1.50 5.22
N VAL A 46 -10.82 -2.74 5.57
CA VAL A 46 -9.66 -3.45 5.04
C VAL A 46 -10.09 -4.74 4.39
N ILE A 47 -9.57 -5.02 3.20
CA ILE A 47 -9.80 -6.26 2.43
C ILE A 47 -8.47 -6.76 1.84
N GLY A 48 -8.33 -8.06 1.67
CA GLY A 48 -7.21 -8.68 0.95
C GLY A 48 -7.71 -9.82 0.08
N ASP A 49 -6.89 -10.24 -0.88
CA ASP A 49 -7.03 -11.54 -1.55
C ASP A 49 -8.41 -11.72 -2.22
N TRP A 50 -8.82 -10.72 -3.03
CA TRP A 50 -10.24 -10.58 -3.41
C TRP A 50 -10.56 -10.71 -4.91
N GLY A 51 -9.63 -10.44 -5.83
CA GLY A 51 -9.93 -10.23 -7.26
C GLY A 51 -10.37 -11.44 -8.05
N ARG A 52 -11.67 -11.73 -8.11
CA ARG A 52 -12.20 -13.01 -8.61
C ARG A 52 -13.45 -12.90 -9.50
N ARG A 53 -13.68 -11.78 -10.19
CA ARG A 53 -14.86 -11.56 -11.06
C ARG A 53 -16.21 -11.78 -10.35
N GLY A 54 -16.28 -11.45 -9.06
CA GLY A 54 -17.44 -11.70 -8.20
C GLY A 54 -17.59 -13.14 -7.70
N LEU A 55 -16.72 -14.07 -8.13
CA LEU A 55 -16.72 -15.48 -7.72
C LEU A 55 -16.04 -15.67 -6.34
N TYR A 56 -16.00 -16.91 -5.84
CA TYR A 56 -15.36 -17.27 -4.56
C TYR A 56 -15.83 -16.40 -3.37
N ASN A 57 -17.13 -16.12 -3.31
CA ASN A 57 -17.79 -15.24 -2.33
C ASN A 57 -17.39 -13.76 -2.41
N GLN A 58 -16.60 -13.32 -3.39
CA GLN A 58 -16.22 -11.92 -3.53
C GLN A 58 -17.44 -11.00 -3.56
N SER A 59 -18.47 -11.30 -4.35
CA SER A 59 -19.71 -10.50 -4.39
C SER A 59 -20.48 -10.49 -3.05
N HIS A 60 -20.43 -11.59 -2.29
CA HIS A 60 -21.04 -11.64 -0.97
C HIS A 60 -20.27 -10.78 0.04
N VAL A 61 -18.94 -10.79 -0.01
CA VAL A 61 -18.09 -9.90 0.79
C VAL A 61 -18.34 -8.45 0.42
N ALA A 62 -18.37 -8.11 -0.87
CA ALA A 62 -18.68 -6.76 -1.34
C ALA A 62 -20.05 -6.25 -0.85
N PHE A 63 -21.07 -7.10 -0.86
CA PHE A 63 -22.38 -6.77 -0.31
C PHE A 63 -22.35 -6.47 1.19
N GLN A 64 -21.63 -7.28 1.98
CA GLN A 64 -21.49 -7.04 3.43
C GLN A 64 -20.64 -5.80 3.72
N MET A 65 -19.55 -5.60 2.98
CA MET A 65 -18.75 -4.38 3.06
C MET A 65 -19.60 -3.14 2.78
N GLY A 66 -20.50 -3.19 1.79
CA GLY A 66 -21.42 -2.08 1.52
C GLY A 66 -22.28 -1.71 2.72
N LYS A 67 -22.87 -2.72 3.39
CA LYS A 67 -23.68 -2.50 4.61
C LYS A 67 -22.86 -1.97 5.78
N VAL A 68 -21.67 -2.52 6.00
CA VAL A 68 -20.80 -2.09 7.10
C VAL A 68 -20.27 -0.69 6.82
N GLY A 69 -19.83 -0.39 5.60
CA GLY A 69 -19.34 0.91 5.19
C GLY A 69 -20.39 2.01 5.32
N GLU A 70 -21.67 1.71 5.06
CA GLU A 70 -22.77 2.65 5.30
C GLU A 70 -22.97 2.87 6.80
N LYS A 71 -22.94 1.79 7.60
CA LYS A 71 -23.16 1.86 9.05
C LYS A 71 -22.10 2.67 9.78
N ILE A 72 -20.83 2.56 9.38
CA ILE A 72 -19.71 3.24 10.04
C ILE A 72 -19.32 4.56 9.38
N ASP A 73 -20.00 4.92 8.27
CA ASP A 73 -19.57 5.98 7.36
C ASP A 73 -18.06 5.88 7.05
N ALA A 74 -17.69 4.83 6.33
CA ALA A 74 -16.28 4.54 6.03
C ALA A 74 -15.65 5.70 5.24
N ASP A 75 -14.42 6.05 5.63
CA ASP A 75 -13.65 7.16 5.08
C ASP A 75 -12.92 6.74 3.81
N PHE A 76 -12.33 5.55 3.83
CA PHE A 76 -11.66 4.92 2.69
C PHE A 76 -11.49 3.41 2.91
N ILE A 77 -11.00 2.74 1.86
CA ILE A 77 -10.75 1.30 1.85
C ILE A 77 -9.25 1.06 1.66
N ILE A 78 -8.71 0.08 2.38
CA ILE A 78 -7.35 -0.43 2.20
C ILE A 78 -7.43 -1.83 1.59
N SER A 79 -6.71 -2.06 0.50
CA SER A 79 -6.45 -3.40 -0.03
C SER A 79 -5.05 -3.87 0.37
N THR A 80 -4.94 -5.07 0.95
CA THR A 80 -3.67 -5.71 1.34
C THR A 80 -3.01 -6.51 0.21
N GLY A 81 -3.51 -6.37 -1.02
CA GLY A 81 -2.94 -6.99 -2.22
C GLY A 81 -3.62 -8.28 -2.65
N ASP A 82 -3.05 -8.88 -3.69
CA ASP A 82 -3.70 -9.92 -4.50
C ASP A 82 -5.03 -9.40 -5.07
N ASN A 83 -4.90 -8.29 -5.77
CA ASN A 83 -6.01 -7.52 -6.28
C ASN A 83 -6.69 -8.19 -7.47
N PHE A 84 -5.94 -8.96 -8.27
CA PHE A 84 -6.46 -9.65 -9.45
C PHE A 84 -5.83 -11.04 -9.60
N TYR A 85 -6.65 -12.07 -9.43
CA TYR A 85 -6.22 -13.46 -9.57
C TYR A 85 -6.53 -14.06 -10.95
N GLU A 86 -5.79 -15.10 -11.39
CA GLU A 86 -4.65 -15.72 -10.70
C GLU A 86 -3.31 -15.03 -10.98
N ASP A 87 -3.19 -14.31 -12.10
CA ASP A 87 -1.90 -13.81 -12.58
C ASP A 87 -1.96 -12.31 -12.92
N GLY A 88 -2.56 -11.51 -12.05
CA GLY A 88 -2.64 -10.06 -12.21
C GLY A 88 -3.45 -9.61 -13.43
N LEU A 89 -3.23 -8.36 -13.85
CA LEU A 89 -3.77 -7.81 -15.10
C LEU A 89 -2.78 -8.04 -16.24
N ILE A 90 -3.25 -8.12 -17.48
CA ILE A 90 -2.39 -8.20 -18.67
C ILE A 90 -1.90 -6.80 -19.08
N ASP A 91 -2.79 -5.81 -19.06
CA ASP A 91 -2.53 -4.41 -19.37
C ASP A 91 -3.62 -3.51 -18.74
N GLU A 92 -3.59 -2.21 -19.02
CA GLU A 92 -4.61 -1.28 -18.50
C GLU A 92 -6.00 -1.48 -19.10
N GLU A 93 -6.14 -2.17 -20.24
CA GLU A 93 -7.41 -2.45 -20.93
C GLU A 93 -8.02 -3.81 -20.53
N ASP A 94 -7.34 -4.58 -19.69
CA ASP A 94 -7.80 -5.88 -19.23
C ASP A 94 -9.20 -5.79 -18.58
N PRO A 95 -10.22 -6.50 -19.11
CA PRO A 95 -11.57 -6.48 -18.54
C PRO A 95 -11.61 -6.98 -17.09
N LEU A 96 -10.60 -7.73 -16.64
CA LEU A 96 -10.50 -8.22 -15.27
C LEU A 96 -10.54 -7.09 -14.25
N PHE A 97 -10.04 -5.89 -14.59
CA PHE A 97 -10.16 -4.70 -13.75
C PHE A 97 -11.63 -4.38 -13.48
N ALA A 98 -12.44 -4.22 -14.54
CA ALA A 98 -13.86 -3.90 -14.38
C ALA A 98 -14.64 -5.06 -13.74
N GLU A 99 -14.41 -6.29 -14.20
CA GLU A 99 -15.12 -7.49 -13.76
C GLU A 99 -14.85 -7.84 -12.29
N SER A 100 -13.64 -7.56 -11.77
CA SER A 100 -13.27 -7.90 -10.40
C SER A 100 -13.31 -6.71 -9.44
N PHE A 101 -13.29 -5.47 -9.92
CA PHE A 101 -13.28 -4.28 -9.07
C PHE A 101 -14.52 -3.41 -9.29
N THR A 102 -14.58 -2.69 -10.42
CA THR A 102 -15.60 -1.66 -10.68
C THR A 102 -17.03 -2.20 -10.62
N GLN A 103 -17.27 -3.39 -11.16
CA GLN A 103 -18.61 -3.98 -11.23
C GLN A 103 -18.99 -4.78 -9.96
N VAL A 104 -18.02 -5.07 -9.10
CA VAL A 104 -18.25 -5.84 -7.86
C VAL A 104 -18.54 -4.91 -6.68
N TYR A 105 -17.74 -3.85 -6.51
CA TYR A 105 -17.83 -2.94 -5.37
C TYR A 105 -18.67 -1.69 -5.71
N THR A 106 -19.96 -1.89 -5.96
CA THR A 106 -20.87 -0.87 -6.48
C THR A 106 -21.68 -0.12 -5.42
N ALA A 107 -21.66 -0.56 -4.16
CA ALA A 107 -22.36 0.12 -3.08
C ALA A 107 -21.87 1.58 -2.93
N THR A 108 -22.78 2.51 -2.66
CA THR A 108 -22.47 3.94 -2.51
C THR A 108 -21.43 4.19 -1.42
N SER A 109 -21.52 3.47 -0.30
CA SER A 109 -20.57 3.52 0.81
C SER A 109 -19.16 3.04 0.44
N LEU A 110 -19.00 2.32 -0.67
CA LEU A 110 -17.71 1.87 -1.20
C LEU A 110 -17.19 2.77 -2.33
N GLN A 111 -17.94 3.80 -2.74
CA GLN A 111 -17.49 4.84 -3.68
C GLN A 111 -16.59 5.87 -2.98
N LYS A 112 -15.53 5.35 -2.34
CA LYS A 112 -14.49 6.08 -1.61
C LYS A 112 -13.14 5.75 -2.23
N GLN A 113 -12.07 6.43 -1.81
CA GLN A 113 -10.72 6.06 -2.24
C GLN A 113 -10.36 4.65 -1.76
N TRP A 114 -9.80 3.84 -2.63
CA TRP A 114 -9.15 2.57 -2.32
C TRP A 114 -7.65 2.74 -2.41
N TYR A 115 -6.95 2.49 -1.31
CA TYR A 115 -5.49 2.43 -1.23
C TYR A 115 -5.05 0.98 -1.33
N SER A 116 -4.53 0.61 -2.49
CA SER A 116 -4.15 -0.76 -2.81
C SER A 116 -2.63 -0.94 -2.76
N VAL A 117 -2.20 -2.03 -2.14
CA VAL A 117 -0.85 -2.59 -2.32
C VAL A 117 -0.90 -3.78 -3.29
N LEU A 118 0.27 -4.22 -3.74
CA LEU A 118 0.40 -5.37 -4.66
C LEU A 118 0.70 -6.64 -3.86
N GLY A 119 0.07 -7.74 -4.22
CA GLY A 119 0.36 -9.09 -3.72
C GLY A 119 1.12 -9.94 -4.72
N ASN A 120 1.46 -11.17 -4.35
CA ASN A 120 2.29 -12.02 -5.21
C ASN A 120 1.58 -12.45 -6.50
N HIS A 121 0.25 -12.55 -6.52
CA HIS A 121 -0.50 -12.84 -7.74
C HIS A 121 -0.48 -11.65 -8.71
N ASP A 122 -0.49 -10.42 -8.19
CA ASP A 122 -0.36 -9.20 -9.00
C ASP A 122 1.00 -9.13 -9.72
N TYR A 123 2.07 -9.58 -9.04
CA TYR A 123 3.43 -9.64 -9.60
C TYR A 123 3.63 -10.70 -10.70
N ARG A 124 2.69 -11.64 -10.87
CA ARG A 124 2.73 -12.61 -11.99
C ARG A 124 2.22 -11.99 -13.30
N GLY A 125 1.47 -10.90 -13.20
CA GLY A 125 0.98 -10.13 -14.34
C GLY A 125 1.72 -8.81 -14.54
N ASN A 126 1.01 -7.86 -15.12
CA ASN A 126 1.48 -6.52 -15.40
C ASN A 126 1.21 -5.58 -14.22
N VAL A 127 2.19 -5.51 -13.31
CA VAL A 127 2.18 -4.58 -12.18
C VAL A 127 2.09 -3.12 -12.64
N LEU A 128 2.69 -2.76 -13.78
CA LEU A 128 2.67 -1.38 -14.25
C LEU A 128 1.26 -0.94 -14.64
N ALA A 129 0.43 -1.85 -15.14
CA ALA A 129 -0.97 -1.56 -15.39
C ALA A 129 -1.70 -1.15 -14.10
N GLN A 130 -1.48 -1.89 -13.00
CA GLN A 130 -2.09 -1.59 -11.71
C GLN A 130 -1.64 -0.23 -11.13
N LEU A 131 -0.38 0.15 -11.36
CA LEU A 131 0.21 1.42 -10.94
C LEU A 131 -0.10 2.59 -11.89
N SER A 132 -0.69 2.31 -13.06
CA SER A 132 -0.90 3.29 -14.12
C SER A 132 -2.01 4.28 -13.72
N PRO A 133 -1.81 5.59 -13.90
CA PRO A 133 -2.88 6.58 -13.73
C PRO A 133 -4.11 6.31 -14.60
N THR A 134 -3.94 5.55 -15.68
CA THR A 134 -5.04 5.11 -16.55
C THR A 134 -6.12 4.36 -15.77
N LEU A 135 -5.77 3.47 -14.83
CA LEU A 135 -6.79 2.76 -14.04
C LEU A 135 -7.52 3.71 -13.08
N THR A 136 -6.81 4.67 -12.47
CA THR A 136 -7.43 5.73 -11.67
C THR A 136 -8.38 6.60 -12.50
N HIS A 137 -8.05 6.87 -13.78
CA HIS A 137 -8.96 7.58 -14.68
C HIS A 137 -10.19 6.74 -15.09
N LYS A 138 -10.04 5.43 -15.22
CA LYS A 138 -11.15 4.52 -15.51
C LYS A 138 -12.11 4.38 -14.33
N ASP A 139 -11.54 4.35 -13.12
CA ASP A 139 -12.31 4.31 -11.88
C ASP A 139 -11.57 5.09 -10.79
N SER A 140 -12.10 6.26 -10.43
CA SER A 140 -11.47 7.19 -9.48
C SER A 140 -11.30 6.62 -8.07
N LYS A 141 -12.00 5.53 -7.74
CA LYS A 141 -11.75 4.79 -6.50
C LYS A 141 -10.35 4.18 -6.46
N TRP A 142 -9.76 3.84 -7.60
CA TRP A 142 -8.52 3.05 -7.65
C TRP A 142 -7.28 3.92 -7.43
N LEU A 143 -6.50 3.60 -6.40
CA LEU A 143 -5.15 4.10 -6.20
C LEU A 143 -4.26 2.95 -5.74
N CYS A 144 -3.36 2.52 -6.61
CA CYS A 144 -2.34 1.54 -6.28
C CYS A 144 -0.97 2.22 -6.37
N LEU A 145 -0.19 2.11 -5.30
CA LEU A 145 1.12 2.72 -5.22
C LEU A 145 2.16 1.67 -4.84
N ARG A 146 3.36 1.86 -5.37
CA ARG A 146 4.54 1.11 -4.96
C ARG A 146 5.56 2.11 -4.46
N SER A 147 5.90 2.03 -3.19
CA SER A 147 7.01 2.78 -2.62
C SER A 147 8.31 2.01 -2.78
N PHE A 148 9.37 2.69 -3.21
CA PHE A 148 10.75 2.19 -3.19
C PHE A 148 11.57 2.86 -2.08
N ILE A 149 10.92 3.62 -1.21
CA ILE A 149 11.58 4.34 -0.12
C ILE A 149 11.82 3.39 1.05
N GLU A 150 12.95 3.58 1.74
CA GLU A 150 13.26 2.95 3.02
C GLU A 150 12.16 3.30 4.05
N LEU A 151 11.27 2.33 4.33
CA LEU A 151 10.19 2.46 5.31
C LEU A 151 10.69 3.00 6.66
N ASP A 152 11.93 2.66 7.03
CA ASP A 152 12.61 3.14 8.22
C ASP A 152 12.66 4.68 8.31
N VAL A 153 13.02 5.34 7.21
CA VAL A 153 13.11 6.81 7.11
C VAL A 153 11.73 7.43 7.25
N ALA A 154 10.74 6.88 6.52
CA ALA A 154 9.37 7.40 6.57
C ALA A 154 8.75 7.31 7.98
N LEU A 155 9.06 6.24 8.70
CA LEU A 155 8.59 6.04 10.07
C LEU A 155 9.35 6.90 11.09
N GLU A 156 10.64 7.15 10.88
CA GLU A 156 11.48 8.03 11.71
C GLU A 156 11.00 9.49 11.63
N GLU A 157 10.72 9.98 10.42
CA GLU A 157 10.25 11.36 10.20
C GLU A 157 8.79 11.57 10.63
N SER A 158 8.03 10.51 10.86
CA SER A 158 6.61 10.60 11.17
C SER A 158 6.36 10.92 12.64
N SER A 159 5.72 12.06 12.89
CA SER A 159 5.17 12.48 14.18
C SER A 159 3.73 12.01 14.43
N ALA A 160 3.18 11.14 13.56
CA ALA A 160 1.80 10.69 13.66
C ALA A 160 1.54 9.90 14.96
N THR A 161 0.37 10.15 15.58
CA THR A 161 -0.10 9.44 16.79
C THR A 161 -0.27 7.94 16.54
N TRP A 162 -0.81 7.60 15.37
CA TRP A 162 -1.02 6.23 14.90
C TRP A 162 -0.12 5.95 13.71
N LYS A 163 0.66 4.87 13.78
CA LYS A 163 1.50 4.38 12.68
C LYS A 163 1.01 2.99 12.28
N ILE A 164 0.43 2.89 11.09
CA ILE A 164 -0.11 1.65 10.53
C ILE A 164 0.68 1.32 9.27
N VAL A 165 1.18 0.09 9.16
CA VAL A 165 1.92 -0.39 7.99
C VAL A 165 1.10 -1.47 7.30
N ILE A 166 0.96 -1.35 5.98
CA ILE A 166 0.22 -2.29 5.14
C ILE A 166 1.21 -3.03 4.25
N GLY A 167 1.10 -4.36 4.20
CA GLY A 167 1.87 -5.21 3.30
C GLY A 167 1.04 -6.42 2.88
N HIS A 168 1.56 -7.24 1.97
CA HIS A 168 0.83 -8.43 1.53
C HIS A 168 1.14 -9.66 2.38
N HIS A 169 2.44 -9.99 2.55
CA HIS A 169 2.89 -11.22 3.20
C HIS A 169 2.79 -11.18 4.73
N THR A 170 2.91 -12.35 5.35
CA THR A 170 2.77 -12.59 6.80
C THR A 170 4.05 -12.38 7.57
N ILE A 171 4.05 -11.47 8.56
CA ILE A 171 5.09 -11.50 9.61
C ILE A 171 4.80 -12.69 10.54
N PHE A 172 3.56 -12.76 11.03
CA PHE A 172 3.07 -13.88 11.83
C PHE A 172 1.78 -14.41 11.23
N SER A 173 1.64 -15.74 11.16
CA SER A 173 0.38 -16.38 10.78
C SER A 173 0.30 -17.82 11.29
N ALA A 174 -0.91 -18.22 11.68
CA ALA A 174 -1.29 -19.62 11.91
C ALA A 174 -1.99 -20.25 10.68
N GLY A 175 -1.96 -19.56 9.53
CA GLY A 175 -2.51 -20.02 8.26
C GLY A 175 -1.55 -20.94 7.50
N SER A 176 -1.91 -21.26 6.26
CA SER A 176 -1.17 -22.22 5.43
C SER A 176 0.21 -21.75 5.01
N HIS A 177 0.39 -20.45 4.81
CA HIS A 177 1.68 -19.88 4.41
C HIS A 177 2.62 -19.69 5.61
N GLY A 178 2.08 -19.57 6.83
CA GLY A 178 2.86 -19.42 8.06
C GLY A 178 3.58 -18.07 8.12
N ASN A 179 4.73 -18.01 8.78
CA ASN A 179 5.52 -16.78 8.89
C ASN A 179 6.45 -16.64 7.69
N THR A 180 6.53 -15.44 7.10
CA THR A 180 7.62 -15.07 6.20
C THR A 180 8.84 -14.68 7.02
N GLN A 181 9.82 -15.58 7.12
CA GLN A 181 10.99 -15.42 7.99
C GLN A 181 11.80 -14.16 7.67
N GLU A 182 11.90 -13.78 6.39
CA GLU A 182 12.58 -12.57 5.97
C GLU A 182 11.94 -11.31 6.57
N LEU A 183 10.61 -11.28 6.70
CA LEU A 183 9.91 -10.16 7.33
C LEU A 183 10.08 -10.18 8.85
N VAL A 184 10.14 -11.36 9.47
CA VAL A 184 10.46 -11.49 10.90
C VAL A 184 11.87 -10.97 11.19
N ASP A 185 12.84 -11.26 10.32
CA ASP A 185 14.23 -10.90 10.54
C ASP A 185 14.55 -9.44 10.19
N GLN A 186 13.92 -8.90 9.13
CA GLN A 186 14.30 -7.60 8.57
C GLN A 186 13.27 -6.50 8.84
N LEU A 187 11.98 -6.80 8.78
CA LEU A 187 10.92 -5.80 8.90
C LEU A 187 10.46 -5.63 10.35
N LEU A 188 10.18 -6.72 11.06
CA LEU A 188 9.66 -6.67 12.43
C LEU A 188 10.54 -5.82 13.39
N PRO A 189 11.88 -5.91 13.37
CA PRO A 189 12.72 -5.07 14.22
C PRO A 189 12.55 -3.57 13.94
N ILE A 190 12.34 -3.18 12.68
CA ILE A 190 12.07 -1.79 12.29
C ILE A 190 10.72 -1.35 12.85
N LEU A 191 9.66 -2.15 12.63
CA LEU A 191 8.31 -1.85 13.11
C LEU A 191 8.28 -1.69 14.65
N GLU A 192 9.04 -2.53 15.36
CA GLU A 192 9.20 -2.45 16.81
C GLU A 192 9.96 -1.20 17.25
N ALA A 193 11.13 -0.94 16.66
CA ALA A 193 11.96 0.22 16.99
C ALA A 193 11.22 1.54 16.75
N LYS A 194 10.35 1.61 15.73
CA LYS A 194 9.60 2.83 15.38
C LYS A 194 8.23 2.94 16.03
N ASN A 195 7.88 2.03 16.94
CA ASN A 195 6.61 2.00 17.64
C ASN A 195 5.39 1.97 16.69
N VAL A 196 5.46 1.15 15.64
CA VAL A 196 4.31 0.89 14.76
C VAL A 196 3.21 0.20 15.55
N ASP A 197 1.98 0.71 15.39
CA ASP A 197 0.80 0.26 16.13
C ASP A 197 0.19 -1.00 15.52
N LEU A 198 0.09 -1.06 14.19
CA LEU A 198 -0.50 -2.18 13.46
C LEU A 198 0.32 -2.48 12.20
N TYR A 199 0.53 -3.78 11.97
CA TYR A 199 0.89 -4.31 10.67
C TYR A 199 -0.31 -5.09 10.14
N ILE A 200 -0.83 -4.73 8.97
CA ILE A 200 -2.03 -5.34 8.39
C ILE A 200 -1.69 -5.94 7.03
N ASN A 201 -2.15 -7.17 6.79
CA ASN A 201 -1.78 -7.93 5.63
C ASN A 201 -2.84 -8.94 5.17
N GLY A 202 -2.56 -9.60 4.05
CA GLY A 202 -3.37 -10.67 3.45
C GLY A 202 -2.57 -11.96 3.33
N HIS A 203 -2.53 -12.53 2.11
CA HIS A 203 -1.77 -13.71 1.68
C HIS A 203 -2.31 -15.04 2.22
N ASP A 204 -2.57 -15.12 3.53
CA ASP A 204 -3.32 -16.24 4.08
C ASP A 204 -4.83 -15.99 4.00
N HIS A 205 -5.56 -16.93 3.39
CA HIS A 205 -7.00 -16.79 3.12
C HIS A 205 -7.86 -17.08 4.36
N CYS A 206 -7.58 -16.37 5.45
CA CYS A 206 -8.30 -16.45 6.72
C CYS A 206 -8.18 -15.12 7.51
N LEU A 207 -9.02 -14.94 8.53
CA LEU A 207 -8.95 -13.77 9.41
C LEU A 207 -8.23 -14.12 10.71
N GLN A 208 -7.23 -13.33 11.07
CA GLN A 208 -6.44 -13.52 12.29
C GLN A 208 -6.15 -12.18 12.97
N HIS A 209 -6.01 -12.21 14.29
CA HIS A 209 -5.50 -11.10 15.09
C HIS A 209 -4.45 -11.65 16.05
N ILE A 210 -3.19 -11.25 15.84
CA ILE A 210 -2.04 -11.71 16.62
C ILE A 210 -1.47 -10.51 17.37
N SER A 211 -1.29 -10.65 18.68
CA SER A 211 -0.75 -9.59 19.54
C SER A 211 0.32 -10.14 20.47
N SER A 212 1.33 -9.32 20.74
CA SER A 212 2.37 -9.61 21.73
C SER A 212 1.94 -9.05 23.10
N GLN A 213 2.00 -9.88 24.14
CA GLN A 213 1.70 -9.49 25.52
C GLN A 213 2.75 -8.55 26.13
N ASN A 214 3.92 -8.42 25.50
CA ASN A 214 5.09 -7.73 26.07
C ASN A 214 5.22 -6.26 25.69
N ARG A 215 4.32 -5.69 24.87
CA ARG A 215 4.34 -4.24 24.58
C ARG A 215 3.50 -3.49 25.62
N PRO A 216 4.04 -2.46 26.30
CA PRO A 216 3.23 -1.62 27.15
C PRO A 216 2.12 -0.98 26.32
N ARG A 217 0.86 -1.19 26.69
CA ARG A 217 -0.27 -0.51 26.06
C ARG A 217 -0.03 1.01 26.16
N LYS A 218 -0.15 1.74 25.05
CA LYS A 218 -0.25 3.20 25.08
C LYS A 218 -1.37 3.53 26.08
N LYS A 219 -1.02 4.09 27.24
CA LYS A 219 -2.01 4.49 28.24
C LYS A 219 -2.86 5.58 27.59
N ASN A 220 -4.16 5.33 27.57
CA ASN A 220 -5.27 6.14 27.07
C ASN A 220 -4.93 7.60 26.74
N LEU A 221 -5.17 7.99 25.48
CA LEU A 221 -5.52 9.35 25.10
C LEU A 221 -6.86 9.74 25.75
#